data_AF-A0A5C4IWF5-F1
#
_entry.id   AF-A0A5C4IWF5-F1
#
_cell.length_a   1.000
_cell.length_b   1.000
_cell.length_c   1.000
_cell.angle_alpha   90.00
_cell.angle_beta   90.00
_cell.angle_gamma   90.00
#
_symmetry.space_group_name_H-M   'P 1'
#
loop_
_entity.id
_entity.type
_entity.pdbx_description
1 polymer ?
#
loop_
_entity_poly.entity_id
_entity_poly.type
_entity_poly.pdbx_seq_one_letter_code
_entity_poly.pdbx_strand_id
1 'polypeptide(L)'
;MIDSKVSETTEAPEQTKTEAAHAAPRTTPIRRIAIACFLAVAAGLIAPSVMPSRAFQVVLAAAVFVAVFGAPTTLSFYVALRDRIRGWRDEPVRHHKLTAAPGLIFCGALAFILLGVLFWPLRQVAAYDSVRTGLGALLALLVLPPLYSAAFLTGRKLQTALPWVRPAFLAVILSLFLLVQLRIGYALQVLPGWDAGAVAESAFGIADGSMATFYDYFQTYPNNLAITVGLTKYSQFLMAIGIPSSGFLFGAIALNCVVLCTAILLTYLCARHLISEGAAVFTLFPSALYIMFSPYISVVYSDSLGIVFPVLLLYLHLKAVRARAWQMKMVLWILLGTVTAVGFNLKPTAVFATAAIVGVYALEYLLRPERSLQKLRAVVVVVVATGLGFGATHTALWHEIKSQPYIGFDIDSNTRAFPLTHFLMMGATGTGSFSQDDVFATAAIEDPAERYRHGLEVYGQRVAEMGYPGYLQFLDRKAVWTFGDGSFHSWGEGLLMTQQDPFPINDALSNEIQDHMFGNGAHYSVTTTVWQSVWLALLFLVALPLKVRSPRLLTSNAAIMRWSLLALTLFLLFFETRPRYLYLYLPYFVLLATLTIDALLRPRSAQTTGITKVHSPQPSGIQQ
;
A
#
# COMPACT_ATOMS: atom_id res chain seq x y z
N MET A 1 68.96 36.48 -7.04
CA MET A 1 69.97 37.48 -6.65
C MET A 1 69.33 38.84 -6.80
N ILE A 2 69.35 39.68 -5.75
CA ILE A 2 69.06 41.13 -5.75
C ILE A 2 67.62 41.49 -6.19
N ASP A 3 66.63 41.85 -5.36
CA ASP A 3 66.56 42.67 -4.12
C ASP A 3 66.49 44.20 -4.39
N SER A 4 65.90 44.95 -3.45
CA SER A 4 65.35 46.35 -3.48
C SER A 4 63.86 46.42 -3.86
N LYS A 5 62.89 46.81 -3.02
CA LYS A 5 62.73 47.82 -1.93
C LYS A 5 62.53 49.27 -2.39
N VAL A 6 61.33 49.79 -2.04
CA VAL A 6 61.09 51.07 -1.33
C VAL A 6 61.35 52.35 -2.18
N SER A 7 60.51 53.39 -2.21
CA SER A 7 59.40 53.82 -1.33
C SER A 7 58.17 54.32 -2.16
N GLU A 8 57.15 55.07 -1.70
CA GLU A 8 56.86 55.80 -0.43
C GLU A 8 55.33 55.84 -0.11
N THR A 9 54.79 56.99 0.30
CA THR A 9 53.53 57.24 1.03
C THR A 9 52.72 58.41 0.47
N THR A 10 51.39 58.34 0.58
CA THR A 10 50.43 59.36 1.10
C THR A 10 49.03 58.83 0.78
N GLU A 11 47.97 58.90 1.59
CA GLU A 11 47.68 59.35 2.94
C GLU A 11 46.27 58.78 3.25
N ALA A 12 46.02 58.38 4.50
CA ALA A 12 44.66 58.15 5.00
C ALA A 12 44.44 59.13 6.18
N PRO A 13 43.19 59.49 6.48
CA PRO A 13 42.64 59.00 7.75
C PRO A 13 41.14 58.60 7.64
N GLU A 14 40.73 57.44 8.16
CA GLU A 14 40.07 57.25 9.49
C GLU A 14 38.56 57.63 9.51
N GLN A 15 37.69 57.08 10.38
CA GLN A 15 37.83 56.02 11.39
C GLN A 15 36.50 55.24 11.59
N THR A 16 36.58 54.00 12.10
CA THR A 16 35.50 53.21 12.72
C THR A 16 34.34 52.72 11.81
N LYS A 17 33.49 51.73 12.20
CA LYS A 17 33.48 50.94 13.45
C LYS A 17 33.23 49.43 13.26
N THR A 18 33.86 48.71 14.18
CA THR A 18 33.69 47.33 14.65
C THR A 18 32.25 46.85 14.81
N GLU A 19 31.94 45.62 14.39
CA GLU A 19 31.27 44.62 15.24
C GLU A 19 31.35 43.20 14.66
N ALA A 20 31.67 42.23 15.52
CA ALA A 20 31.74 40.82 15.16
C ALA A 20 30.40 40.14 15.46
N ALA A 21 29.70 39.68 14.42
CA ALA A 21 28.44 38.95 14.56
C ALA A 21 28.63 37.44 14.35
N HIS A 22 28.09 36.64 15.27
CA HIS A 22 28.21 35.17 15.31
C HIS A 22 27.95 34.47 13.96
N ALA A 23 28.90 33.62 13.56
CA ALA A 23 28.69 32.67 12.47
C ALA A 23 27.71 31.56 12.89
N ALA A 24 26.42 31.77 12.63
CA ALA A 24 25.41 30.73 12.76
C ALA A 24 25.79 29.50 11.90
N PRO A 25 25.54 28.26 12.39
CA PRO A 25 25.95 27.05 11.67
C PRO A 25 25.30 26.99 10.29
N ARG A 26 26.13 27.00 9.24
CA ARG A 26 25.68 26.92 7.83
C ARG A 26 24.96 25.59 7.57
N THR A 27 23.64 25.60 7.73
CA THR A 27 22.77 24.47 7.38
C THR A 27 22.97 24.10 5.91
N THR A 28 23.34 22.84 5.65
CA THR A 28 23.70 22.37 4.31
C THR A 28 22.52 22.50 3.33
N PRO A 29 22.77 22.70 2.02
CA PRO A 29 21.71 22.88 1.03
C PRO A 29 20.70 21.74 1.04
N ILE A 30 21.17 20.50 1.24
CA ILE A 30 20.35 19.29 1.33
C ILE A 30 19.35 19.37 2.50
N ARG A 31 19.77 19.89 3.67
CA ARG A 31 18.89 20.03 4.84
C ARG A 31 17.81 21.09 4.61
N ARG A 32 18.15 22.19 3.91
CA ARG A 32 17.18 23.22 3.51
C ARG A 32 16.18 22.72 2.46
N ILE A 33 16.64 21.91 1.50
CA ILE A 33 15.78 21.24 0.50
C ILE A 33 14.82 20.25 1.19
N ALA A 34 15.31 19.43 2.12
CA ALA A 34 14.48 18.50 2.87
C ALA A 34 13.39 19.23 3.68
N ILE A 35 13.75 20.33 4.36
CA ILE A 35 12.79 21.18 5.09
C ILE A 35 11.78 21.82 4.14
N ALA A 36 12.19 22.35 2.98
CA ALA A 36 11.28 22.95 2.01
C ALA A 36 10.32 21.94 1.37
N CYS A 37 10.79 20.74 1.02
CA CYS A 37 9.93 19.65 0.54
C CYS A 37 8.99 19.15 1.65
N PHE A 38 9.47 19.02 2.88
CA PHE A 38 8.64 18.66 4.03
C PHE A 38 7.55 19.70 4.30
N LEU A 39 7.88 21.00 4.30
CA LEU A 39 6.91 22.07 4.49
C LEU A 39 5.91 22.20 3.32
N ALA A 40 6.33 21.95 2.07
CA ALA A 40 5.42 21.93 0.93
C ALA A 40 4.45 20.73 0.97
N VAL A 41 4.93 19.56 1.41
CA VAL A 41 4.09 18.37 1.63
C VAL A 41 3.18 18.56 2.85
N ALA A 42 3.68 19.09 3.95
CA ALA A 42 2.89 19.41 5.14
C ALA A 42 1.81 20.47 4.84
N ALA A 43 2.13 21.54 4.09
CA ALA A 43 1.14 22.51 3.63
C ALA A 43 0.07 21.86 2.73
N GLY A 44 0.46 20.93 1.86
CA GLY A 44 -0.49 20.16 1.04
C GLY A 44 -1.36 19.17 1.83
N LEU A 45 -0.90 18.70 2.98
CA LEU A 45 -1.60 17.75 3.85
C LEU A 45 -2.47 18.42 4.93
N ILE A 46 -2.08 19.61 5.41
CA ILE A 46 -2.72 20.33 6.52
C ILE A 46 -3.73 21.39 6.01
N ALA A 47 -3.51 22.00 4.83
CA ALA A 47 -4.37 23.09 4.36
C ALA A 47 -5.85 22.76 3.99
N PRO A 48 -6.30 21.52 3.77
CA PRO A 48 -7.71 21.26 3.45
C PRO A 48 -8.70 21.69 4.53
N SER A 49 -8.27 21.78 5.80
CA SER A 49 -9.14 22.07 6.95
C SER A 49 -9.14 23.54 7.41
N VAL A 50 -8.45 24.46 6.70
CA VAL A 50 -8.30 25.86 7.17
C VAL A 50 -8.59 26.95 6.12
N MET A 51 -8.39 26.73 4.81
CA MET A 51 -8.52 27.83 3.81
C MET A 51 -9.17 27.42 2.47
N PRO A 52 -10.23 28.11 1.97
CA PRO A 52 -11.01 27.65 0.81
C PRO A 52 -10.40 27.88 -0.59
N SER A 53 -9.33 28.68 -0.72
CA SER A 53 -8.87 29.21 -2.02
C SER A 53 -7.59 28.55 -2.55
N ARG A 54 -7.72 27.76 -3.62
CA ARG A 54 -6.59 27.11 -4.32
C ARG A 54 -5.60 28.11 -4.96
N ALA A 55 -6.07 29.29 -5.38
CA ALA A 55 -5.20 30.33 -5.92
C ALA A 55 -4.24 30.86 -4.84
N PHE A 56 -4.75 31.06 -3.62
CA PHE A 56 -3.97 31.55 -2.49
C PHE A 56 -2.96 30.50 -1.98
N GLN A 57 -3.30 29.21 -2.04
CA GLN A 57 -2.38 28.11 -1.71
C GLN A 57 -1.13 28.08 -2.62
N VAL A 58 -1.28 28.35 -3.92
CA VAL A 58 -0.16 28.44 -4.86
C VAL A 58 0.69 29.69 -4.61
N VAL A 59 0.05 30.84 -4.33
CA VAL A 59 0.75 32.08 -3.97
C VAL A 59 1.51 31.92 -2.65
N LEU A 60 0.94 31.26 -1.64
CA LEU A 60 1.60 31.00 -0.36
C LEU A 60 2.78 30.03 -0.52
N ALA A 61 2.64 28.95 -1.30
CA ALA A 61 3.75 28.04 -1.59
C ALA A 61 4.90 28.76 -2.31
N ALA A 62 4.59 29.65 -3.27
CA ALA A 62 5.58 30.48 -3.94
C ALA A 62 6.21 31.52 -2.99
N ALA A 63 5.42 32.18 -2.16
CA ALA A 63 5.88 33.19 -1.20
C ALA A 63 6.77 32.58 -0.12
N VAL A 64 6.42 31.42 0.43
CA VAL A 64 7.27 30.68 1.38
C VAL A 64 8.58 30.24 0.72
N PHE A 65 8.55 29.78 -0.54
CA PHE A 65 9.77 29.41 -1.26
C PHE A 65 10.68 30.64 -1.52
N VAL A 66 10.09 31.78 -1.90
CA VAL A 66 10.83 33.04 -2.09
C VAL A 66 11.36 33.61 -0.77
N ALA A 67 10.60 33.49 0.33
CA ALA A 67 11.03 33.95 1.65
C ALA A 67 12.16 33.09 2.25
N VAL A 68 12.18 31.77 1.99
CA VAL A 68 13.22 30.86 2.49
C VAL A 68 14.51 30.92 1.67
N PHE A 69 14.43 31.20 0.35
CA PHE A 69 15.58 31.10 -0.55
C PHE A 69 16.01 32.40 -1.25
N GLY A 70 15.15 33.42 -1.31
CA GLY A 70 15.40 34.67 -2.05
C GLY A 70 15.23 34.54 -3.57
N ALA A 71 14.74 35.60 -4.21
CA ALA A 71 14.50 35.62 -5.66
C ALA A 71 15.77 35.43 -6.53
N PRO A 72 16.93 36.09 -6.25
CA PRO A 72 18.14 35.93 -7.09
C PRO A 72 18.71 34.50 -7.03
N THR A 73 18.65 33.89 -5.86
CA THR A 73 19.11 32.52 -5.58
C THR A 73 18.20 31.47 -6.23
N THR A 74 16.90 31.75 -6.33
CA THR A 74 15.94 30.89 -7.03
C THR A 74 16.23 30.84 -8.54
N LEU A 75 16.50 32.00 -9.17
CA LEU A 75 16.82 32.06 -10.60
C LEU A 75 18.16 31.37 -10.93
N SER A 76 19.19 31.65 -10.13
CA SER A 76 20.51 31.02 -10.28
C SER A 76 20.49 29.51 -9.99
N PHE A 77 19.64 29.02 -9.07
CA PHE A 77 19.35 27.59 -8.91
C PHE A 77 18.79 26.96 -10.19
N TYR A 78 17.79 27.57 -10.83
CA TYR A 78 17.22 27.06 -12.08
C TYR A 78 18.23 27.10 -13.24
N VAL A 79 19.08 28.13 -13.33
CA VAL A 79 20.13 28.23 -14.35
C VAL A 79 21.21 27.16 -14.13
N ALA A 80 21.74 27.02 -12.91
CA ALA A 80 22.75 26.01 -12.58
C ALA A 80 22.23 24.56 -12.77
N LEU A 81 20.95 24.33 -12.44
CA LEU A 81 20.28 23.05 -12.69
C LEU A 81 20.10 22.80 -14.19
N ARG A 82 19.64 23.80 -14.96
CA ARG A 82 19.49 23.72 -16.43
C ARG A 82 20.81 23.40 -17.12
N ASP A 83 21.89 24.06 -16.70
CA ASP A 83 23.17 23.95 -17.39
C ASP A 83 23.94 22.68 -16.96
N ARG A 84 23.77 22.16 -15.73
CA ARG A 84 24.14 20.77 -15.39
C ARG A 84 23.35 19.73 -16.19
N ILE A 85 22.05 19.96 -16.45
CA ILE A 85 21.21 19.06 -17.27
C ILE A 85 21.60 19.11 -18.76
N ARG A 86 22.15 20.23 -19.26
CA ARG A 86 22.59 20.35 -20.66
C ARG A 86 23.79 19.46 -21.00
N GLY A 87 24.75 19.29 -20.09
CA GLY A 87 25.87 18.35 -20.25
C GLY A 87 25.50 16.86 -20.09
N TRP A 88 24.21 16.55 -19.98
CA TRP A 88 23.69 15.24 -19.55
C TRP A 88 22.78 14.59 -20.63
N ARG A 89 23.01 14.92 -21.91
CA ARG A 89 22.03 14.75 -22.99
C ARG A 89 21.87 13.34 -23.60
N ASP A 90 22.77 12.41 -23.36
CA ASP A 90 22.66 11.05 -23.88
C ASP A 90 22.35 10.03 -22.76
N GLU A 91 21.08 9.61 -22.69
CA GLU A 91 20.63 8.21 -22.49
C GLU A 91 19.13 8.13 -22.13
N PRO A 92 18.32 7.26 -22.80
CA PRO A 92 16.93 7.01 -22.40
C PRO A 92 16.79 6.30 -21.03
N VAL A 93 17.90 5.80 -20.47
CA VAL A 93 17.95 5.11 -19.16
C VAL A 93 17.68 6.06 -17.98
N ARG A 94 17.88 7.38 -18.15
CA ARG A 94 17.86 8.35 -17.04
C ARG A 94 16.47 8.63 -16.46
N HIS A 95 15.41 8.55 -17.29
CA HIS A 95 14.04 8.85 -16.83
C HIS A 95 13.50 7.83 -15.82
N HIS A 96 13.82 6.54 -15.99
CA HIS A 96 13.39 5.48 -15.05
C HIS A 96 14.04 5.60 -13.66
N LYS A 97 15.25 6.15 -13.56
CA LYS A 97 15.96 6.30 -12.28
C LYS A 97 15.30 7.33 -11.36
N LEU A 98 14.69 8.38 -11.91
CA LEU A 98 14.04 9.43 -11.13
C LEU A 98 12.63 9.05 -10.68
N THR A 99 11.85 8.34 -11.50
CA THR A 99 10.55 7.80 -11.07
C THR A 99 10.68 6.67 -10.05
N ALA A 100 11.76 5.91 -10.13
CA ALA A 100 12.13 4.94 -9.11
C ALA A 100 12.60 5.58 -7.79
N ALA A 101 12.93 6.88 -7.72
CA ALA A 101 13.57 7.46 -6.54
C ALA A 101 12.71 7.37 -5.26
N PRO A 102 11.40 7.70 -5.23
CA PRO A 102 10.57 7.46 -4.04
C PRO A 102 10.39 5.97 -3.74
N GLY A 103 10.39 5.12 -4.76
CA GLY A 103 10.41 3.66 -4.57
C GLY A 103 11.70 3.15 -3.91
N LEU A 104 12.84 3.82 -4.13
CA LEU A 104 14.10 3.52 -3.44
C LEU A 104 14.13 4.09 -2.02
N ILE A 105 13.42 5.20 -1.74
CA ILE A 105 13.19 5.67 -0.37
C ILE A 105 12.41 4.61 0.41
N PHE A 106 11.35 4.04 -0.16
CA PHE A 106 10.64 2.91 0.44
C PHE A 106 11.55 1.69 0.69
N CYS A 107 12.37 1.29 -0.29
CA CYS A 107 13.34 0.20 -0.07
C CYS A 107 14.35 0.52 1.05
N GLY A 108 14.75 1.78 1.21
CA GLY A 108 15.62 2.25 2.30
C GLY A 108 14.93 2.18 3.66
N ALA A 109 13.70 2.68 3.77
CA ALA A 109 12.89 2.56 4.97
C ALA A 109 12.65 1.08 5.34
N LEU A 110 12.30 0.24 4.36
CA LEU A 110 12.07 -1.19 4.59
C LEU A 110 13.33 -1.94 5.03
N ALA A 111 14.51 -1.56 4.51
CA ALA A 111 15.79 -2.11 4.97
C ALA A 111 16.09 -1.72 6.43
N PHE A 112 15.80 -0.48 6.81
CA PHE A 112 15.97 0.00 8.19
C PHE A 112 15.01 -0.72 9.15
N ILE A 113 13.73 -0.82 8.79
CA ILE A 113 12.70 -1.56 9.52
C ILE A 113 13.11 -3.02 9.71
N LEU A 114 13.62 -3.68 8.65
CA LEU A 114 14.07 -5.07 8.73
C LEU A 114 15.23 -5.26 9.72
N LEU A 115 16.17 -4.30 9.80
CA LEU A 115 17.21 -4.30 10.82
C LEU A 115 16.60 -4.14 12.22
N GLY A 116 15.63 -3.22 12.39
CA GLY A 116 14.88 -3.05 13.63
C GLY A 116 14.19 -4.34 14.09
N VAL A 117 13.51 -5.06 13.19
CA VAL A 117 12.85 -6.35 13.48
C VAL A 117 13.85 -7.44 13.86
N LEU A 118 15.04 -7.47 13.26
CA LEU A 118 16.06 -8.49 13.53
C LEU A 118 16.84 -8.25 14.84
N PHE A 119 17.12 -6.98 15.20
CA PHE A 119 17.92 -6.64 16.39
C PHE A 119 17.08 -6.25 17.61
N TRP A 120 15.88 -5.68 17.41
CA TRP A 120 14.93 -5.31 18.45
C TRP A 120 13.51 -5.85 18.13
N PRO A 121 13.34 -7.19 18.04
CA PRO A 121 12.03 -7.80 17.84
C PRO A 121 11.08 -7.39 18.97
N LEU A 122 9.99 -6.71 18.60
CA LEU A 122 8.90 -6.45 19.53
C LEU A 122 8.10 -7.73 19.75
N ARG A 123 7.65 -7.97 20.99
CA ARG A 123 6.71 -9.07 21.28
C ARG A 123 5.41 -8.79 20.54
N GLN A 124 5.14 -9.62 19.55
CA GLN A 124 3.86 -9.68 18.86
C GLN A 124 2.88 -10.58 19.64
N VAL A 125 1.67 -10.71 19.12
CA VAL A 125 0.59 -11.55 19.65
C VAL A 125 1.06 -13.00 19.86
N ALA A 126 1.76 -13.55 18.87
CA ALA A 126 2.54 -14.77 19.00
C ALA A 126 4.00 -14.43 19.32
N ALA A 127 4.53 -14.96 20.42
CA ALA A 127 5.95 -14.88 20.73
C ALA A 127 6.74 -15.81 19.81
N TYR A 128 7.43 -15.27 18.81
CA TYR A 128 8.33 -16.03 17.94
C TYR A 128 9.77 -16.04 18.47
N ASP A 129 10.46 -17.16 18.27
CA ASP A 129 11.88 -17.30 18.56
C ASP A 129 12.71 -16.61 17.46
N SER A 130 13.47 -15.58 17.81
CA SER A 130 14.25 -14.76 16.87
C SER A 130 15.39 -15.55 16.20
N VAL A 131 15.93 -16.58 16.86
CA VAL A 131 16.99 -17.43 16.29
C VAL A 131 16.38 -18.40 15.29
N ARG A 132 15.28 -19.08 15.65
CA ARG A 132 14.56 -20.00 14.75
C ARG A 132 14.02 -19.28 13.52
N THR A 133 13.41 -18.11 13.70
CA THR A 133 12.88 -17.31 12.58
C THR A 133 13.99 -16.68 11.73
N GLY A 134 15.13 -16.28 12.32
CA GLY A 134 16.32 -15.86 11.58
C GLY A 134 16.91 -16.98 10.71
N LEU A 135 17.10 -18.17 11.28
CA LEU A 135 17.56 -19.36 10.55
C LEU A 135 16.55 -19.80 9.47
N GLY A 136 15.24 -19.76 9.79
CA GLY A 136 14.17 -20.03 8.84
C GLY A 136 14.12 -19.03 7.69
N ALA A 137 14.39 -17.74 7.94
CA ALA A 137 14.48 -16.71 6.91
C ALA A 137 15.69 -16.93 5.99
N LEU A 138 16.85 -17.33 6.54
CA LEU A 138 18.02 -17.74 5.75
C LEU A 138 17.70 -18.98 4.88
N LEU A 139 17.03 -19.99 5.45
CA LEU A 139 16.57 -21.16 4.70
C LEU A 139 15.58 -20.79 3.59
N ALA A 140 14.63 -19.90 3.86
CA ALA A 140 13.71 -19.38 2.85
C ALA A 140 14.46 -18.65 1.71
N LEU A 141 15.47 -17.83 2.02
CA LEU A 141 16.32 -17.18 1.01
C LEU A 141 17.15 -18.18 0.18
N LEU A 142 17.48 -19.36 0.72
CA LEU A 142 18.11 -20.46 -0.02
C LEU A 142 17.13 -21.27 -0.87
N VAL A 143 15.87 -21.45 -0.42
CA VAL A 143 14.85 -22.28 -1.08
C VAL A 143 14.06 -21.51 -2.16
N LEU A 144 13.82 -20.20 -2.00
CA LEU A 144 13.05 -19.42 -2.97
C LEU A 144 13.71 -19.37 -4.38
N PRO A 145 15.05 -19.25 -4.55
CA PRO A 145 15.69 -19.28 -5.87
C PRO A 145 15.59 -20.59 -6.67
N PRO A 146 15.84 -21.80 -6.10
CA PRO A 146 15.60 -23.06 -6.83
C PRO A 146 14.10 -23.30 -7.07
N LEU A 147 13.22 -22.92 -6.14
CA LEU A 147 11.77 -22.98 -6.35
C LEU A 147 11.31 -22.07 -7.50
N TYR A 148 11.86 -20.86 -7.59
CA TYR A 148 11.66 -19.97 -8.73
C TYR A 148 12.15 -20.59 -10.04
N SER A 149 13.30 -21.27 -10.01
CA SER A 149 13.86 -21.94 -11.19
C SER A 149 12.97 -23.10 -11.66
N ALA A 150 12.43 -23.90 -10.74
CA ALA A 150 11.44 -24.95 -11.04
C ALA A 150 10.14 -24.37 -11.61
N ALA A 151 9.57 -23.35 -10.96
CA ALA A 151 8.41 -22.62 -11.46
C ALA A 151 8.66 -21.99 -12.85
N PHE A 152 9.89 -21.56 -13.11
CA PHE A 152 10.27 -21.03 -14.42
C PHE A 152 10.28 -22.09 -15.52
N LEU A 153 10.76 -23.31 -15.22
CA LEU A 153 10.65 -24.45 -16.15
C LEU A 153 9.19 -24.84 -16.42
N THR A 154 8.34 -24.86 -15.38
CA THR A 154 6.89 -25.09 -15.53
C THR A 154 6.24 -24.01 -16.40
N GLY A 155 6.54 -22.74 -16.16
CA GLY A 155 6.04 -21.64 -16.98
C GLY A 155 6.49 -21.70 -18.45
N ARG A 156 7.72 -22.15 -18.73
CA ARG A 156 8.17 -22.42 -20.11
C ARG A 156 7.34 -23.52 -20.77
N LYS A 157 7.09 -24.64 -20.07
CA LYS A 157 6.22 -25.71 -20.57
C LYS A 157 4.80 -25.21 -20.85
N LEU A 158 4.20 -24.44 -19.93
CA LEU A 158 2.88 -23.83 -20.10
C LEU A 158 2.82 -22.83 -21.26
N GLN A 159 3.91 -22.12 -21.54
CA GLN A 159 4.00 -21.17 -22.66
C GLN A 159 4.05 -21.86 -24.02
N THR A 160 4.65 -23.05 -24.11
CA THR A 160 4.72 -23.87 -25.34
C THR A 160 3.58 -24.89 -25.49
N ALA A 161 2.78 -25.09 -24.45
CA ALA A 161 1.65 -26.02 -24.47
C ALA A 161 0.46 -25.49 -25.30
N LEU A 162 -0.51 -26.37 -25.55
CA LEU A 162 -1.76 -26.00 -26.23
C LEU A 162 -2.49 -24.87 -25.48
N PRO A 163 -3.22 -23.96 -26.16
CA PRO A 163 -3.78 -22.75 -25.55
C PRO A 163 -4.70 -22.98 -24.34
N TRP A 164 -5.35 -24.16 -24.27
CA TRP A 164 -6.24 -24.56 -23.18
C TRP A 164 -5.52 -25.11 -21.94
N VAL A 165 -4.25 -25.53 -22.05
CA VAL A 165 -3.51 -26.15 -20.94
C VAL A 165 -3.23 -25.15 -19.82
N ARG A 166 -2.89 -23.90 -20.13
CA ARG A 166 -2.70 -22.85 -19.11
C ARG A 166 -3.99 -22.52 -18.33
N PRO A 167 -5.15 -22.21 -18.95
CA PRO A 167 -6.37 -21.97 -18.18
C PRO A 167 -6.82 -23.23 -17.43
N ALA A 168 -6.62 -24.44 -17.96
CA ALA A 168 -6.89 -25.67 -17.22
C ALA A 168 -5.98 -25.83 -15.97
N PHE A 169 -4.67 -25.59 -16.11
CA PHE A 169 -3.72 -25.58 -14.99
C PHE A 169 -4.13 -24.57 -13.91
N LEU A 170 -4.49 -23.35 -14.31
CA LEU A 170 -4.95 -22.32 -13.38
C LEU A 170 -6.27 -22.68 -12.71
N ALA A 171 -7.23 -23.24 -13.46
CA ALA A 171 -8.51 -23.70 -12.90
C ALA A 171 -8.29 -24.77 -11.84
N VAL A 172 -7.50 -25.82 -12.14
CA VAL A 172 -7.19 -26.90 -11.18
C VAL A 172 -6.53 -26.36 -9.91
N ILE A 173 -5.50 -25.51 -10.04
CA ILE A 173 -4.80 -24.95 -8.88
C ILE A 173 -5.71 -24.02 -8.06
N LEU A 174 -6.48 -23.14 -8.70
CA LEU A 174 -7.38 -22.22 -7.99
C LEU A 174 -8.58 -22.92 -7.38
N SER A 175 -9.08 -24.00 -8.00
CA SER A 175 -10.09 -24.88 -7.39
C SER A 175 -9.54 -25.60 -6.16
N LEU A 176 -8.31 -26.13 -6.21
CA LEU A 176 -7.65 -26.71 -5.04
C LEU A 176 -7.48 -25.66 -3.93
N PHE A 177 -7.02 -24.46 -4.27
CA PHE A 177 -6.85 -23.37 -3.32
C PHE A 177 -8.18 -22.94 -2.70
N LEU A 178 -9.26 -22.91 -3.48
CA LEU A 178 -10.61 -22.61 -3.00
C LEU A 178 -11.11 -23.70 -2.04
N LEU A 179 -10.95 -24.98 -2.38
CA LEU A 179 -11.37 -26.09 -1.51
C LEU A 179 -10.59 -26.11 -0.18
N VAL A 180 -9.29 -25.86 -0.21
CA VAL A 180 -8.46 -25.74 1.01
C VAL A 180 -8.92 -24.56 1.87
N GLN A 181 -9.13 -23.38 1.28
CA GLN A 181 -9.63 -22.21 2.01
C GLN A 181 -11.03 -22.42 2.58
N LEU A 182 -11.95 -23.04 1.82
CA LEU A 182 -13.29 -23.38 2.32
C LEU A 182 -13.21 -24.34 3.50
N ARG A 183 -12.30 -25.32 3.47
CA ARG A 183 -12.13 -26.25 4.58
C ARG A 183 -11.51 -25.59 5.82
N ILE A 184 -10.51 -24.73 5.65
CA ILE A 184 -9.92 -23.95 6.75
C ILE A 184 -10.96 -22.98 7.33
N GLY A 185 -11.68 -22.27 6.46
CA GLY A 185 -12.75 -21.36 6.84
C GLY A 185 -13.90 -22.05 7.57
N TYR A 186 -14.24 -23.29 7.20
CA TYR A 186 -15.20 -24.12 7.92
C TYR A 186 -14.73 -24.46 9.35
N ALA A 187 -13.46 -24.84 9.51
CA ALA A 187 -12.89 -25.17 10.82
C ALA A 187 -12.78 -23.94 11.74
N LEU A 188 -12.56 -22.74 11.17
CA LEU A 188 -12.33 -21.48 11.88
C LEU A 188 -13.58 -20.58 11.98
N GLN A 189 -14.78 -21.15 11.95
CA GLN A 189 -16.04 -20.40 12.04
C GLN A 189 -16.26 -19.79 13.42
N VAL A 190 -15.84 -18.53 13.59
CA VAL A 190 -16.11 -17.72 14.79
C VAL A 190 -16.36 -16.26 14.39
N LEU A 191 -17.29 -15.59 15.07
CA LEU A 191 -17.51 -14.14 14.90
C LEU A 191 -16.39 -13.35 15.60
N PRO A 192 -15.69 -12.42 14.94
CA PRO A 192 -14.60 -11.68 15.57
C PRO A 192 -15.10 -10.61 16.55
N GLY A 193 -14.61 -10.59 17.79
CA GLY A 193 -15.02 -9.63 18.85
C GLY A 193 -14.59 -8.18 18.69
N TRP A 194 -14.54 -7.65 17.46
CA TRP A 194 -14.17 -6.28 17.10
C TRP A 194 -15.04 -5.82 15.91
N ASP A 195 -14.68 -4.73 15.20
CA ASP A 195 -15.48 -4.17 14.08
C ASP A 195 -16.08 -5.22 13.13
N ALA A 196 -15.31 -6.25 12.79
CA ALA A 196 -15.73 -7.32 11.89
C ALA A 196 -16.94 -8.11 12.41
N GLY A 197 -17.07 -8.31 13.72
CA GLY A 197 -18.24 -8.90 14.36
C GLY A 197 -19.44 -7.97 14.31
N ALA A 198 -19.29 -6.69 14.69
CA ALA A 198 -20.37 -5.70 14.63
C ALA A 198 -20.96 -5.55 13.21
N VAL A 199 -20.10 -5.61 12.19
CA VAL A 199 -20.47 -5.66 10.77
C VAL A 199 -21.22 -6.95 10.42
N ALA A 200 -20.69 -8.12 10.81
CA ALA A 200 -21.30 -9.41 10.49
C ALA A 200 -22.66 -9.59 11.20
N GLU A 201 -22.74 -9.34 12.50
CA GLU A 201 -23.97 -9.42 13.31
C GLU A 201 -25.06 -8.50 12.75
N SER A 202 -24.73 -7.23 12.49
CA SER A 202 -25.70 -6.29 11.89
C SER A 202 -26.15 -6.71 10.50
N ALA A 203 -25.24 -7.21 9.65
CA ALA A 203 -25.59 -7.67 8.32
C ALA A 203 -26.46 -8.94 8.31
N PHE A 204 -26.18 -9.87 9.23
CA PHE A 204 -26.90 -11.14 9.36
C PHE A 204 -28.28 -10.93 10.00
N GLY A 205 -28.36 -10.13 11.07
CA GLY A 205 -29.61 -9.85 11.78
C GLY A 205 -30.60 -9.00 10.97
N ILE A 206 -30.12 -8.05 10.15
CA ILE A 206 -31.00 -7.37 9.17
C ILE A 206 -31.45 -8.33 8.07
N ALA A 207 -30.60 -9.28 7.66
CA ALA A 207 -30.97 -10.22 6.61
C ALA A 207 -32.06 -11.19 7.08
N ASP A 208 -31.91 -11.83 8.25
CA ASP A 208 -32.91 -12.79 8.76
C ASP A 208 -34.10 -12.14 9.49
N GLY A 209 -34.07 -10.82 9.70
CA GLY A 209 -35.14 -10.05 10.33
C GLY A 209 -35.14 -10.07 11.85
N SER A 210 -34.12 -10.66 12.49
CA SER A 210 -33.93 -10.56 13.96
C SER A 210 -33.54 -9.14 14.42
N MET A 211 -33.05 -8.30 13.51
CA MET A 211 -32.82 -6.87 13.74
C MET A 211 -33.63 -6.02 12.76
N ALA A 212 -34.14 -4.88 13.24
CA ALA A 212 -34.84 -3.89 12.42
C ALA A 212 -33.91 -2.78 11.87
N THR A 213 -32.89 -2.41 12.65
CA THR A 213 -31.90 -1.39 12.29
C THR A 213 -30.49 -1.84 12.66
N PHE A 214 -29.48 -1.33 11.96
CA PHE A 214 -28.08 -1.49 12.35
C PHE A 214 -27.78 -0.90 13.74
N TYR A 215 -26.72 -1.39 14.39
CA TYR A 215 -26.25 -0.87 15.67
C TYR A 215 -25.82 0.61 15.62
N ASP A 216 -25.95 1.32 16.74
CA ASP A 216 -25.46 2.70 16.92
C ASP A 216 -23.95 2.86 16.66
N TYR A 217 -23.19 1.76 16.70
CA TYR A 217 -21.80 1.66 16.27
C TYR A 217 -21.51 2.40 14.94
N PHE A 218 -22.41 2.32 13.95
CA PHE A 218 -22.20 2.97 12.64
C PHE A 218 -22.39 4.49 12.66
N GLN A 219 -22.98 5.06 13.71
CA GLN A 219 -22.95 6.51 13.92
C GLN A 219 -21.52 6.97 14.23
N THR A 220 -20.75 6.18 14.99
CA THR A 220 -19.33 6.44 15.30
C THR A 220 -18.40 6.06 14.14
N TYR A 221 -18.65 4.91 13.50
CA TYR A 221 -17.81 4.32 12.44
C TYR A 221 -18.55 4.17 11.08
N PRO A 222 -19.00 5.27 10.45
CA PRO A 222 -19.79 5.21 9.21
C PRO A 222 -19.00 4.66 8.01
N ASN A 223 -17.66 4.59 8.09
CA ASN A 223 -16.82 3.89 7.10
C ASN A 223 -17.18 2.40 6.93
N ASN A 224 -17.82 1.78 7.93
CA ASN A 224 -18.22 0.38 7.88
C ASN A 224 -19.64 0.16 7.32
N LEU A 225 -20.37 1.22 6.94
CA LEU A 225 -21.69 1.08 6.31
C LEU A 225 -21.61 0.32 4.97
N ALA A 226 -20.62 0.62 4.13
CA ALA A 226 -20.52 0.02 2.79
C ALA A 226 -20.32 -1.51 2.81
N ILE A 227 -19.47 -2.02 3.72
CA ILE A 227 -19.28 -3.45 3.92
C ILE A 227 -20.52 -4.12 4.51
N THR A 228 -21.18 -3.47 5.47
CA THR A 228 -22.38 -4.00 6.15
C THR A 228 -23.57 -4.11 5.20
N VAL A 229 -23.86 -3.06 4.42
CA VAL A 229 -24.89 -3.08 3.36
C VAL A 229 -24.58 -4.18 2.32
N GLY A 230 -23.32 -4.33 1.92
CA GLY A 230 -22.88 -5.38 0.99
C GLY A 230 -23.13 -6.79 1.54
N LEU A 231 -22.73 -7.06 2.78
CA LEU A 231 -22.95 -8.36 3.44
C LEU A 231 -24.44 -8.62 3.76
N THR A 232 -25.23 -7.58 4.01
CA THR A 232 -26.69 -7.69 4.20
C THR A 232 -27.34 -8.20 2.92
N LYS A 233 -27.09 -7.52 1.78
CA LYS A 233 -27.62 -7.93 0.47
C LYS A 233 -27.12 -9.32 0.05
N TYR A 234 -25.87 -9.66 0.38
CA TYR A 234 -25.33 -11.00 0.13
C TYR A 234 -26.05 -12.08 0.97
N SER A 235 -26.31 -11.82 2.24
CA SER A 235 -27.03 -12.75 3.13
C SER A 235 -28.51 -12.92 2.74
N GLN A 236 -29.15 -11.83 2.29
CA GLN A 236 -30.48 -11.88 1.67
C GLN A 236 -30.49 -12.73 0.38
N PHE A 237 -29.43 -12.65 -0.44
CA PHE A 237 -29.26 -13.54 -1.59
C PHE A 237 -29.06 -15.01 -1.17
N LEU A 238 -28.30 -15.29 -0.09
CA LEU A 238 -28.16 -16.64 0.46
C LEU A 238 -29.52 -17.23 0.86
N MET A 239 -30.38 -16.47 1.54
CA MET A 239 -31.75 -16.91 1.84
C MET A 239 -32.57 -17.17 0.59
N ALA A 240 -32.48 -16.30 -0.42
CA ALA A 240 -33.24 -16.43 -1.67
C ALA A 240 -32.88 -17.71 -2.45
N ILE A 241 -31.69 -18.28 -2.24
CA ILE A 241 -31.27 -19.59 -2.78
C ILE A 241 -31.41 -20.75 -1.77
N GLY A 242 -32.10 -20.54 -0.64
CA GLY A 242 -32.45 -21.56 0.33
C GLY A 242 -31.44 -21.84 1.44
N ILE A 243 -30.44 -20.97 1.64
CA ILE A 243 -29.47 -21.09 2.75
C ILE A 243 -30.02 -20.38 3.99
N PRO A 244 -30.22 -21.08 5.13
CA PRO A 244 -30.75 -20.48 6.36
C PRO A 244 -29.72 -19.55 7.04
N SER A 245 -30.16 -18.75 8.01
CA SER A 245 -29.30 -17.79 8.72
C SER A 245 -28.11 -18.42 9.44
N SER A 246 -28.24 -19.66 9.93
CA SER A 246 -27.13 -20.45 10.48
C SER A 246 -26.00 -20.72 9.47
N GLY A 247 -26.26 -20.58 8.15
CA GLY A 247 -25.27 -20.68 7.08
C GLY A 247 -24.62 -19.36 6.67
N PHE A 248 -25.07 -18.20 7.18
CA PHE A 248 -24.59 -16.89 6.71
C PHE A 248 -23.09 -16.67 6.98
N LEU A 249 -22.58 -17.05 8.16
CA LEU A 249 -21.16 -16.92 8.49
C LEU A 249 -20.31 -17.73 7.51
N PHE A 250 -20.65 -19.01 7.28
CA PHE A 250 -19.92 -19.84 6.32
C PHE A 250 -20.06 -19.31 4.88
N GLY A 251 -21.23 -18.80 4.49
CA GLY A 251 -21.44 -18.15 3.19
C GLY A 251 -20.54 -16.92 3.01
N ALA A 252 -20.46 -16.05 4.01
CA ALA A 252 -19.58 -14.88 4.01
C ALA A 252 -18.10 -15.30 3.93
N ILE A 253 -17.71 -16.36 4.62
CA ILE A 253 -16.37 -16.96 4.52
C ILE A 253 -16.11 -17.52 3.11
N ALA A 254 -17.09 -18.19 2.50
CA ALA A 254 -16.98 -18.68 1.12
C ALA A 254 -16.82 -17.54 0.10
N LEU A 255 -17.55 -16.43 0.28
CA LEU A 255 -17.34 -15.20 -0.49
C LEU A 255 -15.92 -14.67 -0.32
N ASN A 256 -15.41 -14.61 0.92
CA ASN A 256 -14.03 -14.21 1.21
C ASN A 256 -13.03 -15.12 0.48
N CYS A 257 -13.17 -16.45 0.55
CA CYS A 257 -12.33 -17.41 -0.18
C CYS A 257 -12.31 -17.16 -1.70
N VAL A 258 -13.45 -16.79 -2.30
CA VAL A 258 -13.53 -16.44 -3.74
C VAL A 258 -12.77 -15.13 -4.03
N VAL A 259 -12.89 -14.13 -3.16
CA VAL A 259 -12.14 -12.86 -3.29
C VAL A 259 -10.64 -13.07 -3.13
N LEU A 260 -10.22 -13.86 -2.13
CA LEU A 260 -8.84 -14.25 -1.90
C LEU A 260 -8.26 -15.01 -3.12
N CYS A 261 -8.94 -16.03 -3.63
CA CYS A 261 -8.57 -16.72 -4.88
C CYS A 261 -8.48 -15.77 -6.09
N THR A 262 -9.38 -14.79 -6.18
CA THR A 262 -9.34 -13.77 -7.25
C THR A 262 -8.11 -12.88 -7.14
N ALA A 263 -7.69 -12.49 -5.93
CA ALA A 263 -6.44 -11.77 -5.71
C ALA A 263 -5.20 -12.61 -6.07
N ILE A 264 -5.19 -13.91 -5.80
CA ILE A 264 -4.12 -14.84 -6.24
C ILE A 264 -4.06 -14.88 -7.78
N LEU A 265 -5.20 -15.05 -8.46
CA LEU A 265 -5.28 -15.03 -9.93
C LEU A 265 -4.79 -13.70 -10.51
N LEU A 266 -5.20 -12.56 -9.95
CA LEU A 266 -4.74 -11.24 -10.40
C LEU A 266 -3.23 -11.05 -10.15
N THR A 267 -2.69 -11.58 -9.05
CA THR A 267 -1.24 -11.59 -8.77
C THR A 267 -0.49 -12.36 -9.85
N TYR A 268 -0.94 -13.58 -10.19
CA TYR A 268 -0.41 -14.36 -11.31
C TYR A 268 -0.46 -13.59 -12.63
N LEU A 269 -1.62 -13.02 -12.97
CA LEU A 269 -1.82 -12.29 -14.21
C LEU A 269 -0.93 -11.04 -14.30
N CYS A 270 -0.75 -10.31 -13.20
CA CYS A 270 0.19 -9.20 -13.08
C CYS A 270 1.64 -9.67 -13.26
N ALA A 271 2.08 -10.72 -12.57
CA ALA A 271 3.44 -11.28 -12.70
C ALA A 271 3.75 -11.73 -14.14
N ARG A 272 2.80 -12.39 -14.81
CA ARG A 272 2.89 -12.79 -16.22
C ARG A 272 3.08 -11.59 -17.14
N HIS A 273 2.36 -10.50 -16.87
CA HIS A 273 2.43 -9.26 -17.62
C HIS A 273 3.66 -8.39 -17.28
N LEU A 274 4.23 -8.53 -16.08
CA LEU A 274 5.37 -7.72 -15.64
C LEU A 274 6.72 -8.38 -15.92
N ILE A 275 6.78 -9.72 -15.89
CA ILE A 275 8.02 -10.49 -15.81
C ILE A 275 8.02 -11.62 -16.84
N SER A 276 7.32 -12.73 -16.56
CA SER A 276 7.23 -13.91 -17.44
C SER A 276 6.17 -14.90 -16.94
N GLU A 277 5.76 -15.86 -17.78
CA GLU A 277 4.84 -16.96 -17.38
C GLU A 277 5.41 -17.78 -16.21
N GLY A 278 6.73 -18.00 -16.16
CA GLY A 278 7.38 -18.72 -15.06
C GLY A 278 7.42 -17.94 -13.74
N ALA A 279 7.61 -16.62 -13.82
CA ALA A 279 7.46 -15.75 -12.64
C ALA A 279 6.00 -15.75 -12.14
N ALA A 280 5.02 -15.87 -13.03
CA ALA A 280 3.62 -16.01 -12.66
C ALA A 280 3.36 -17.31 -11.89
N VAL A 281 3.83 -18.45 -12.41
CA VAL A 281 3.76 -19.74 -11.68
C VAL A 281 4.41 -19.63 -10.30
N PHE A 282 5.56 -18.94 -10.18
CA PHE A 282 6.20 -18.75 -8.89
C PHE A 282 5.33 -17.98 -7.88
N THR A 283 4.58 -16.95 -8.29
CA THR A 283 3.72 -16.19 -7.36
C THR A 283 2.67 -17.04 -6.64
N LEU A 284 2.28 -18.18 -7.21
CA LEU A 284 1.33 -19.10 -6.57
C LEU A 284 1.85 -19.66 -5.24
N PHE A 285 3.17 -19.80 -5.04
CA PHE A 285 3.74 -20.32 -3.80
C PHE A 285 3.64 -19.34 -2.60
N PRO A 286 4.18 -18.12 -2.64
CA PRO A 286 4.02 -17.19 -1.52
C PRO A 286 2.56 -16.74 -1.36
N SER A 287 1.76 -16.71 -2.44
CA SER A 287 0.31 -16.53 -2.34
C SER A 287 -0.38 -17.71 -1.63
N ALA A 288 0.05 -18.96 -1.84
CA ALA A 288 -0.49 -20.07 -1.07
C ALA A 288 -0.18 -19.93 0.43
N LEU A 289 1.07 -19.59 0.77
CA LEU A 289 1.49 -19.46 2.17
C LEU A 289 0.73 -18.37 2.94
N TYR A 290 0.50 -17.20 2.33
CA TYR A 290 -0.06 -16.04 3.04
C TYR A 290 -1.51 -15.71 2.73
N ILE A 291 -2.09 -16.26 1.65
CA ILE A 291 -3.48 -15.98 1.27
C ILE A 291 -4.31 -17.25 1.42
N MET A 292 -3.87 -18.37 0.85
CA MET A 292 -4.62 -19.64 0.91
C MET A 292 -4.57 -20.32 2.30
N PHE A 293 -3.49 -20.13 3.05
CA PHE A 293 -3.34 -20.61 4.44
C PHE A 293 -3.53 -19.49 5.47
N SER A 294 -4.23 -18.40 5.13
CA SER A 294 -4.37 -17.25 6.02
C SER A 294 -5.45 -17.44 7.10
N PRO A 295 -5.20 -17.11 8.38
CA PRO A 295 -6.27 -17.03 9.38
C PRO A 295 -7.30 -15.93 9.05
N TYR A 296 -6.97 -14.96 8.18
CA TYR A 296 -7.91 -13.97 7.65
C TYR A 296 -8.94 -14.54 6.65
N ILE A 297 -8.98 -15.86 6.44
CA ILE A 297 -10.06 -16.55 5.72
C ILE A 297 -11.38 -16.45 6.50
N SER A 298 -11.37 -16.68 7.81
CA SER A 298 -12.59 -16.62 8.64
C SER A 298 -13.00 -15.19 9.01
N VAL A 299 -12.05 -14.25 8.99
CA VAL A 299 -12.27 -12.84 9.33
C VAL A 299 -12.74 -12.06 8.10
N VAL A 300 -14.04 -12.16 7.79
CA VAL A 300 -14.66 -11.54 6.61
C VAL A 300 -14.82 -10.03 6.81
N TYR A 301 -13.79 -9.25 6.48
CA TYR A 301 -13.76 -7.81 6.74
C TYR A 301 -13.02 -7.00 5.65
N SER A 302 -12.93 -5.68 5.84
CA SER A 302 -12.33 -4.73 4.90
C SER A 302 -10.89 -5.08 4.46
N ASP A 303 -10.09 -5.71 5.31
CA ASP A 303 -8.71 -6.11 4.97
C ASP A 303 -8.65 -7.33 4.04
N SER A 304 -9.51 -8.34 4.27
CA SER A 304 -9.52 -9.59 3.50
C SER A 304 -10.31 -9.45 2.19
N LEU A 305 -11.52 -8.87 2.25
CA LEU A 305 -12.32 -8.55 1.06
C LEU A 305 -11.67 -7.44 0.22
N GLY A 306 -10.86 -6.58 0.86
CA GLY A 306 -10.17 -5.48 0.18
C GLY A 306 -8.95 -5.90 -0.66
N ILE A 307 -8.32 -7.04 -0.38
CA ILE A 307 -7.02 -7.44 -0.97
C ILE A 307 -7.02 -7.49 -2.51
N VAL A 308 -8.21 -7.67 -3.11
CA VAL A 308 -8.40 -7.71 -4.55
C VAL A 308 -8.21 -6.33 -5.21
N PHE A 309 -8.50 -5.22 -4.52
CA PHE A 309 -8.54 -3.89 -5.17
C PHE A 309 -7.16 -3.41 -5.62
N PRO A 310 -6.07 -3.38 -4.81
CA PRO A 310 -4.78 -2.89 -5.29
C PRO A 310 -4.25 -3.69 -6.49
N VAL A 311 -4.34 -5.02 -6.43
CA VAL A 311 -3.86 -5.89 -7.52
C VAL A 311 -4.74 -5.80 -8.78
N LEU A 312 -6.04 -5.56 -8.64
CA LEU A 312 -6.94 -5.28 -9.77
C LEU A 312 -6.63 -3.91 -10.40
N LEU A 313 -6.39 -2.87 -9.62
CA LEU A 313 -6.01 -1.54 -10.11
C LEU A 313 -4.68 -1.60 -10.90
N LEU A 314 -3.69 -2.34 -10.40
CA LEU A 314 -2.45 -2.62 -11.13
C LEU A 314 -2.73 -3.39 -12.44
N TYR A 315 -3.58 -4.42 -12.41
CA TYR A 315 -3.93 -5.20 -13.60
C TYR A 315 -4.63 -4.34 -14.66
N LEU A 316 -5.58 -3.48 -14.27
CA LEU A 316 -6.28 -2.55 -15.15
C LEU A 316 -5.32 -1.54 -15.79
N HIS A 317 -4.40 -0.96 -15.01
CA HIS A 317 -3.32 -0.12 -15.53
C HIS A 317 -2.46 -0.87 -16.57
N LEU A 318 -2.04 -2.12 -16.27
CA LEU A 318 -1.26 -2.96 -17.19
C LEU A 318 -2.01 -3.35 -18.48
N LYS A 319 -3.34 -3.28 -18.49
CA LYS A 319 -4.18 -3.39 -19.68
C LYS A 319 -4.30 -2.04 -20.40
N ALA A 320 -4.57 -0.95 -19.69
CA ALA A 320 -4.76 0.38 -20.25
C ALA A 320 -3.52 0.86 -21.02
N VAL A 321 -2.31 0.59 -20.50
CA VAL A 321 -1.04 0.89 -21.18
C VAL A 321 -0.89 0.12 -22.51
N ARG A 322 -1.39 -1.13 -22.56
CA ARG A 322 -1.24 -2.02 -23.73
C ARG A 322 -2.36 -1.91 -24.76
N ALA A 323 -3.53 -1.39 -24.39
CA ALA A 323 -4.65 -1.24 -25.30
C ALA A 323 -4.23 -0.39 -26.52
N ARG A 324 -4.57 -0.83 -27.72
CA ARG A 324 -4.26 -0.09 -28.97
C ARG A 324 -5.32 0.98 -29.26
N ALA A 325 -6.60 0.60 -29.18
CA ALA A 325 -7.73 1.50 -29.37
C ALA A 325 -7.85 2.49 -28.20
N TRP A 326 -8.05 3.78 -28.51
CA TRP A 326 -8.15 4.83 -27.49
C TRP A 326 -9.43 4.69 -26.64
N GLN A 327 -10.53 4.23 -27.26
CA GLN A 327 -11.81 3.94 -26.60
C GLN A 327 -11.61 2.91 -25.48
N MET A 328 -10.88 1.82 -25.77
CA MET A 328 -10.56 0.79 -24.78
C MET A 328 -9.66 1.32 -23.66
N LYS A 329 -8.75 2.26 -23.94
CA LYS A 329 -8.00 2.96 -22.88
C LYS A 329 -8.96 3.73 -21.97
N MET A 330 -9.93 4.45 -22.51
CA MET A 330 -10.87 5.23 -21.69
C MET A 330 -11.74 4.35 -20.83
N VAL A 331 -12.30 3.27 -21.39
CA VAL A 331 -13.07 2.27 -20.63
C VAL A 331 -12.23 1.72 -19.47
N LEU A 332 -10.96 1.39 -19.71
CA LEU A 332 -10.07 0.87 -18.66
C LEU A 332 -9.70 1.92 -17.60
N TRP A 333 -9.54 3.20 -17.94
CA TRP A 333 -9.31 4.27 -16.95
C TRP A 333 -10.56 4.63 -16.15
N ILE A 334 -11.74 4.64 -16.77
CA ILE A 334 -13.03 4.80 -16.08
C ILE A 334 -13.25 3.63 -15.13
N LEU A 335 -13.05 2.39 -15.59
CA LEU A 335 -13.16 1.20 -14.75
C LEU A 335 -12.15 1.20 -13.60
N LEU A 336 -10.94 1.71 -13.81
CA LEU A 336 -9.95 1.91 -12.73
C LEU A 336 -10.48 2.92 -11.69
N GLY A 337 -11.14 3.99 -12.12
CA GLY A 337 -11.88 4.92 -11.25
C GLY A 337 -12.98 4.23 -10.44
N THR A 338 -13.85 3.46 -11.11
CA THR A 338 -14.93 2.67 -10.48
C THR A 338 -14.38 1.69 -9.43
N VAL A 339 -13.36 0.90 -9.78
CA VAL A 339 -12.70 -0.03 -8.85
C VAL A 339 -12.05 0.72 -7.69
N THR A 340 -11.51 1.92 -7.92
CA THR A 340 -10.97 2.78 -6.85
C THR A 340 -12.06 3.23 -5.89
N ALA A 341 -13.27 3.58 -6.37
CA ALA A 341 -14.38 4.00 -5.51
C ALA A 341 -14.96 2.85 -4.67
N VAL A 342 -15.14 1.66 -5.27
CA VAL A 342 -15.58 0.47 -4.51
C VAL A 342 -14.54 0.11 -3.45
N GLY A 343 -13.26 0.04 -3.84
CA GLY A 343 -12.17 -0.27 -2.93
C GLY A 343 -12.01 0.77 -1.80
N PHE A 344 -12.12 2.06 -2.12
CA PHE A 344 -12.03 3.15 -1.14
C PHE A 344 -13.15 3.11 -0.10
N ASN A 345 -14.39 2.87 -0.52
CA ASN A 345 -15.53 2.77 0.40
C ASN A 345 -15.46 1.51 1.28
N LEU A 346 -14.77 0.44 0.85
CA LEU A 346 -14.53 -0.74 1.66
C LEU A 346 -13.31 -0.59 2.60
N LYS A 347 -12.20 -0.05 2.09
CA LYS A 347 -10.97 0.23 2.81
C LYS A 347 -10.29 1.47 2.19
N PRO A 348 -10.31 2.66 2.83
CA PRO A 348 -9.81 3.90 2.23
C PRO A 348 -8.38 3.84 1.67
N THR A 349 -7.51 3.06 2.29
CA THR A 349 -6.10 2.87 1.84
C THR A 349 -5.95 2.16 0.48
N ALA A 350 -7.00 1.58 -0.08
CA ALA A 350 -7.00 1.06 -1.46
C ALA A 350 -6.73 2.17 -2.50
N VAL A 351 -7.04 3.43 -2.20
CA VAL A 351 -6.79 4.58 -3.08
C VAL A 351 -5.30 4.82 -3.35
N PHE A 352 -4.40 4.35 -2.47
CA PHE A 352 -2.95 4.57 -2.64
C PHE A 352 -2.40 3.89 -3.89
N ALA A 353 -3.00 2.80 -4.37
CA ALA A 353 -2.68 2.19 -5.66
C ALA A 353 -2.92 3.17 -6.83
N THR A 354 -4.10 3.80 -6.86
CA THR A 354 -4.48 4.77 -7.90
C THR A 354 -3.70 6.08 -7.79
N ALA A 355 -3.47 6.57 -6.56
CA ALA A 355 -2.62 7.73 -6.31
C ALA A 355 -1.18 7.50 -6.79
N ALA A 356 -0.62 6.32 -6.58
CA ALA A 356 0.71 5.96 -7.09
C ALA A 356 0.77 5.87 -8.63
N ILE A 357 -0.27 5.30 -9.28
CA ILE A 357 -0.38 5.28 -10.74
C ILE A 357 -0.35 6.71 -11.30
N VAL A 358 -1.24 7.58 -10.82
CA VAL A 358 -1.33 8.99 -11.24
C VAL A 358 -0.03 9.74 -10.93
N GLY A 359 0.54 9.54 -9.73
CA GLY A 359 1.78 10.19 -9.30
C GLY A 359 2.99 9.84 -10.17
N VAL A 360 3.15 8.56 -10.55
CA VAL A 360 4.21 8.13 -11.48
C VAL A 360 4.01 8.73 -12.87
N TYR A 361 2.78 8.78 -13.39
CA TYR A 361 2.50 9.47 -14.67
C TYR A 361 2.78 10.97 -14.63
N ALA A 362 2.38 11.66 -13.56
CA ALA A 362 2.62 13.07 -13.38
C ALA A 362 4.13 13.37 -13.31
N LEU A 363 4.88 12.55 -12.57
CA LEU A 363 6.33 12.68 -12.48
C LEU A 363 7.04 12.35 -13.81
N GLU A 364 6.62 11.32 -14.53
CA GLU A 364 7.13 11.03 -15.88
C GLU A 364 6.91 12.18 -16.87
N TYR A 365 5.81 12.92 -16.72
CA TYR A 365 5.56 14.12 -17.53
C TYR A 365 6.48 15.28 -17.12
N LEU A 366 6.56 15.58 -15.81
CA LEU A 366 7.34 16.72 -15.29
C LEU A 366 8.85 16.63 -15.57
N LEU A 367 9.39 15.41 -15.60
CA LEU A 367 10.82 15.12 -15.73
C LEU A 367 11.32 14.95 -17.17
N ARG A 368 10.45 14.96 -18.18
CA ARG A 368 10.89 14.89 -19.59
C ARG A 368 11.30 16.29 -20.07
N PRO A 369 12.48 16.46 -20.71
CA PRO A 369 12.94 17.77 -21.19
C PRO A 369 11.99 18.37 -22.24
N GLU A 370 11.38 17.50 -23.05
CA GLU A 370 10.32 17.88 -23.99
C GLU A 370 8.93 17.75 -23.34
N ARG A 371 8.52 18.82 -22.66
CA ARG A 371 7.14 19.02 -22.15
C ARG A 371 6.18 19.25 -23.33
N SER A 372 5.77 18.17 -24.00
CA SER A 372 4.79 18.28 -25.08
C SER A 372 3.36 18.32 -24.54
N LEU A 373 2.55 19.21 -25.11
CA LEU A 373 1.13 19.38 -24.76
C LEU A 373 0.34 18.05 -24.91
N GLN A 374 0.75 17.18 -25.83
CA GLN A 374 0.18 15.84 -25.99
C GLN A 374 0.39 14.94 -24.77
N LYS A 375 1.57 14.98 -24.12
CA LYS A 375 1.85 14.21 -22.90
C LYS A 375 1.07 14.78 -21.70
N LEU A 376 0.94 16.11 -21.61
CA LEU A 376 0.08 16.75 -20.60
C LEU A 376 -1.38 16.32 -20.76
N ARG A 377 -1.90 16.38 -21.99
CA ARG A 377 -3.25 15.89 -22.34
C ARG A 377 -3.43 14.44 -21.94
N ALA A 378 -2.43 13.57 -22.15
CA ALA A 378 -2.50 12.17 -21.71
C ALA A 378 -2.64 12.03 -20.18
N VAL A 379 -1.86 12.78 -19.38
CA VAL A 379 -2.00 12.77 -17.90
C VAL A 379 -3.35 13.32 -17.46
N VAL A 380 -3.79 14.45 -18.03
CA VAL A 380 -5.10 15.05 -17.73
C VAL A 380 -6.24 14.08 -18.08
N VAL A 381 -6.18 13.41 -19.22
CA VAL A 381 -7.17 12.42 -19.63
C VAL A 381 -7.22 11.22 -18.67
N VAL A 382 -6.07 10.73 -18.19
CA VAL A 382 -6.04 9.68 -17.16
C VAL A 382 -6.71 10.14 -15.87
N VAL A 383 -6.38 11.35 -15.38
CA VAL A 383 -6.95 11.93 -14.16
C VAL A 383 -8.46 12.14 -14.30
N VAL A 384 -8.91 12.72 -15.42
CA VAL A 384 -10.34 12.98 -15.67
C VAL A 384 -11.12 11.68 -15.84
N ALA A 385 -10.65 10.72 -16.64
CA ALA A 385 -11.34 9.45 -16.84
C ALA A 385 -11.45 8.65 -15.52
N THR A 386 -10.38 8.60 -14.74
CA THR A 386 -10.37 7.95 -13.42
C THR A 386 -11.26 8.69 -12.43
N GLY A 387 -11.23 10.03 -12.43
CA GLY A 387 -12.06 10.88 -11.57
C GLY A 387 -13.55 10.77 -11.87
N LEU A 388 -13.94 10.67 -13.15
CA LEU A 388 -15.32 10.43 -13.58
C LEU A 388 -15.82 9.06 -13.10
N GLY A 389 -15.04 8.00 -13.33
CA GLY A 389 -15.38 6.66 -12.85
C GLY A 389 -15.49 6.60 -11.32
N PHE A 390 -14.56 7.25 -10.61
CA PHE A 390 -14.60 7.33 -9.15
C PHE A 390 -15.84 8.09 -8.66
N GLY A 391 -16.06 9.32 -9.13
CA GLY A 391 -17.13 10.19 -8.66
C GLY A 391 -18.52 9.59 -8.92
N ALA A 392 -18.78 9.11 -10.13
CA ALA A 392 -20.06 8.49 -10.46
C ALA A 392 -20.34 7.25 -9.59
N THR A 393 -19.34 6.38 -9.40
CA THR A 393 -19.49 5.16 -8.61
C THR A 393 -19.62 5.45 -7.12
N HIS A 394 -18.84 6.39 -6.58
CA HIS A 394 -18.90 6.77 -5.17
C HIS A 394 -20.25 7.40 -4.82
N THR A 395 -20.75 8.32 -5.65
CA THR A 395 -22.09 8.92 -5.46
C THR A 395 -23.21 7.88 -5.56
N ALA A 396 -23.13 6.96 -6.53
CA ALA A 396 -24.13 5.88 -6.66
C ALA A 396 -24.12 4.94 -5.45
N LEU A 397 -22.95 4.54 -4.95
CA LEU A 397 -22.82 3.72 -3.74
C LEU A 397 -23.39 4.42 -2.51
N TRP A 398 -23.10 5.71 -2.30
CA TRP A 398 -23.64 6.45 -1.15
C TRP A 398 -25.12 6.74 -1.26
N HIS A 399 -25.66 6.90 -2.48
CA HIS A 399 -27.11 6.96 -2.69
C HIS A 399 -27.78 5.63 -2.30
N GLU A 400 -27.22 4.50 -2.74
CA GLU A 400 -27.72 3.16 -2.38
C GLU A 400 -27.58 2.88 -0.87
N ILE A 401 -26.50 3.30 -0.21
CA ILE A 401 -26.35 3.15 1.25
C ILE A 401 -27.45 3.97 1.95
N LYS A 402 -27.58 5.27 1.62
CA LYS A 402 -28.56 6.18 2.25
C LYS A 402 -30.02 5.79 2.01
N SER A 403 -30.33 5.04 0.95
CA SER A 403 -31.70 4.58 0.66
C SER A 403 -32.12 3.34 1.46
N GLN A 404 -31.22 2.68 2.20
CA GLN A 404 -31.57 1.45 2.92
C GLN A 404 -32.41 1.75 4.18
N PRO A 405 -33.58 1.11 4.36
CA PRO A 405 -34.51 1.43 5.46
C PRO A 405 -34.01 1.01 6.85
N TYR A 406 -33.00 0.13 6.91
CA TYR A 406 -32.40 -0.38 8.15
C TYR A 406 -31.26 0.49 8.69
N ILE A 407 -30.95 1.62 8.05
CA ILE A 407 -30.06 2.63 8.62
C ILE A 407 -30.89 3.53 9.55
N GLY A 408 -30.83 3.25 10.85
CA GLY A 408 -31.64 3.92 11.88
C GLY A 408 -31.26 5.37 12.21
N PHE A 409 -30.44 6.04 11.38
CA PHE A 409 -29.98 7.41 11.60
C PHE A 409 -29.74 8.13 10.28
N ASP A 410 -29.87 9.46 10.28
CA ASP A 410 -29.48 10.27 9.12
C ASP A 410 -27.96 10.38 9.03
N ILE A 411 -27.40 9.88 7.94
CA ILE A 411 -25.97 9.89 7.64
C ILE A 411 -25.44 11.31 7.42
N ASP A 412 -26.23 12.20 6.81
CA ASP A 412 -25.76 13.54 6.42
C ASP A 412 -25.74 14.53 7.60
N SER A 413 -26.58 14.32 8.61
CA SER A 413 -26.56 15.08 9.88
C SER A 413 -25.86 14.36 11.03
N ASN A 414 -25.21 13.21 10.79
CA ASN A 414 -24.53 12.44 11.82
C ASN A 414 -23.31 13.19 12.42
N THR A 415 -23.48 13.69 13.64
CA THR A 415 -22.42 14.38 14.42
C THR A 415 -21.57 13.44 15.27
N ARG A 416 -21.87 12.14 15.38
CA ARG A 416 -21.14 11.19 16.25
C ARG A 416 -19.91 10.55 15.59
N ALA A 417 -19.76 10.71 14.28
CA ALA A 417 -18.64 10.14 13.53
C ALA A 417 -17.28 10.56 14.11
N PHE A 418 -16.35 9.61 14.22
CA PHE A 418 -14.99 9.90 14.67
C PHE A 418 -14.18 10.59 13.55
N PRO A 419 -13.57 11.76 13.83
CA PRO A 419 -12.80 12.49 12.84
C PRO A 419 -11.48 11.78 12.53
N LEU A 420 -10.88 12.07 11.38
CA LEU A 420 -9.55 11.55 11.02
C LEU A 420 -8.48 11.85 12.09
N THR A 421 -8.64 12.94 12.86
CA THR A 421 -7.73 13.35 13.93
C THR A 421 -7.78 12.45 15.17
N HIS A 422 -8.87 11.70 15.39
CA HIS A 422 -8.94 10.64 16.40
C HIS A 422 -7.91 9.54 16.11
N PHE A 423 -7.89 9.03 14.87
CA PHE A 423 -6.94 8.00 14.45
C PHE A 423 -5.50 8.52 14.39
N LEU A 424 -5.29 9.84 14.19
CA LEU A 424 -3.98 10.49 14.28
C LEU A 424 -3.48 10.52 15.73
N MET A 425 -4.32 10.97 16.66
CA MET A 425 -4.06 11.01 18.10
C MET A 425 -3.72 9.63 18.66
N MET A 426 -4.56 8.64 18.38
CA MET A 426 -4.37 7.24 18.75
C MET A 426 -3.11 6.64 18.11
N GLY A 427 -2.81 7.04 16.88
CA GLY A 427 -1.55 6.71 16.20
C GLY A 427 -0.28 7.22 16.90
N ALA A 428 -0.37 8.11 17.90
CA ALA A 428 0.76 8.71 18.59
C ALA A 428 0.95 8.25 20.06
N THR A 429 0.40 7.09 20.47
CA THR A 429 0.64 6.49 21.79
C THR A 429 1.03 5.02 21.72
N GLY A 430 1.78 4.50 22.70
CA GLY A 430 2.13 3.07 22.80
C GLY A 430 2.94 2.54 21.59
N THR A 431 2.36 1.60 20.84
CA THR A 431 2.87 1.12 19.53
C THR A 431 2.18 1.79 18.33
N GLY A 432 1.36 2.83 18.58
CA GLY A 432 0.55 3.56 17.61
C GLY A 432 -0.69 2.79 17.15
N SER A 433 -1.23 1.95 18.02
CA SER A 433 -2.32 1.01 17.80
C SER A 433 -3.59 1.43 18.56
N PHE A 434 -4.70 0.69 18.40
CA PHE A 434 -5.94 0.89 19.14
C PHE A 434 -5.74 1.19 20.64
N SER A 435 -6.36 2.26 21.13
CA SER A 435 -6.38 2.67 22.54
C SER A 435 -7.83 2.90 22.99
N GLN A 436 -8.29 2.12 23.97
CA GLN A 436 -9.67 2.22 24.47
C GLN A 436 -9.92 3.56 25.19
N ASP A 437 -8.91 4.07 25.90
CA ASP A 437 -8.98 5.38 26.57
C ASP A 437 -9.15 6.52 25.56
N ASP A 438 -8.48 6.45 24.40
CA ASP A 438 -8.61 7.44 23.33
C ASP A 438 -10.00 7.38 22.67
N VAL A 439 -10.63 6.20 22.59
CA VAL A 439 -12.03 6.04 22.15
C VAL A 439 -12.97 6.70 23.15
N PHE A 440 -12.82 6.44 24.44
CA PHE A 440 -13.68 7.05 25.47
C PHE A 440 -13.51 8.58 25.55
N ALA A 441 -12.28 9.09 25.54
CA ALA A 441 -12.01 10.52 25.52
C ALA A 441 -12.62 11.21 24.28
N THR A 442 -12.54 10.57 23.10
CA THR A 442 -13.11 11.12 21.86
C THR A 442 -14.64 11.06 21.84
N ALA A 443 -15.23 9.97 22.35
CA ALA A 443 -16.68 9.78 22.42
C ALA A 443 -17.36 10.76 23.40
N ALA A 444 -16.66 11.19 24.46
CA ALA A 444 -17.17 12.14 25.44
C ALA A 444 -17.33 13.57 24.90
N ILE A 445 -16.74 13.91 23.75
CA ILE A 445 -16.82 15.25 23.15
C ILE A 445 -17.98 15.28 22.15
N GLU A 446 -19.04 16.03 22.47
CA GLU A 446 -20.24 16.12 21.64
C GLU A 446 -20.03 16.95 20.36
N ASP A 447 -19.42 18.14 20.45
CA ASP A 447 -19.22 19.02 19.30
C ASP A 447 -18.18 18.43 18.31
N PRO A 448 -18.53 18.23 17.02
CA PRO A 448 -17.59 17.69 16.03
C PRO A 448 -16.36 18.56 15.80
N ALA A 449 -16.46 19.89 15.93
CA ALA A 449 -15.33 20.79 15.70
C ALA A 449 -14.35 20.78 16.89
N GLU A 450 -14.84 20.69 18.12
CA GLU A 450 -14.06 20.42 19.32
C GLU A 450 -13.41 19.03 19.27
N ARG A 451 -14.16 17.98 18.93
CA ARG A 451 -13.63 16.62 18.78
C ARG A 451 -12.50 16.56 17.74
N TYR A 452 -12.65 17.29 16.63
CA TYR A 452 -11.60 17.41 15.62
C TYR A 452 -10.34 18.10 16.16
N ARG A 453 -10.50 19.23 16.86
CA ARG A 453 -9.40 20.01 17.47
C ARG A 453 -8.68 19.23 18.57
N HIS A 454 -9.41 18.58 19.47
CA HIS A 454 -8.86 17.74 20.53
C HIS A 454 -7.88 16.69 19.99
N GLY A 455 -8.24 15.99 18.91
CA GLY A 455 -7.35 15.02 18.27
C GLY A 455 -6.05 15.63 17.72
N LEU A 456 -6.07 16.89 17.26
CA LEU A 456 -4.85 17.60 16.84
C LEU A 456 -4.03 18.09 18.03
N GLU A 457 -4.69 18.61 19.06
CA GLU A 457 -4.06 19.15 20.27
C GLU A 457 -3.35 18.04 21.05
N VAL A 458 -4.01 16.91 21.31
CA VAL A 458 -3.41 15.75 22.00
C VAL A 458 -2.33 15.08 21.15
N TYR A 459 -2.49 14.98 19.82
CA TYR A 459 -1.40 14.54 18.94
C TYR A 459 -0.18 15.47 19.05
N GLY A 460 -0.40 16.79 18.97
CA GLY A 460 0.64 17.80 19.09
C GLY A 460 1.36 17.74 20.43
N GLN A 461 0.60 17.56 21.53
CA GLN A 461 1.12 17.35 22.88
C GLN A 461 2.00 16.08 22.94
N ARG A 462 1.49 14.91 22.53
CA ARG A 462 2.24 13.63 22.55
C ARG A 462 3.55 13.75 21.76
N VAL A 463 3.53 14.38 20.58
CA VAL A 463 4.74 14.59 19.76
C VAL A 463 5.71 15.57 20.41
N ALA A 464 5.22 16.61 21.09
CA ALA A 464 6.05 17.56 21.83
C ALA A 464 6.70 16.93 23.06
N GLU A 465 5.96 16.13 23.82
CA GLU A 465 6.42 15.39 25.02
C GLU A 465 7.52 14.37 24.68
N MET A 466 7.39 13.65 23.55
CA MET A 466 8.47 12.78 23.05
C MET A 466 9.71 13.56 22.59
N GLY A 467 9.53 14.82 22.17
CA GLY A 467 10.54 15.60 21.48
C GLY A 467 10.97 14.99 20.13
N TYR A 468 11.80 15.72 19.37
CA TYR A 468 12.22 15.27 18.04
C TYR A 468 12.93 13.89 18.02
N PRO A 469 13.90 13.59 18.92
CA PRO A 469 14.56 12.27 18.92
C PRO A 469 13.62 11.15 19.37
N GLY A 470 12.81 11.38 20.41
CA GLY A 470 11.86 10.39 20.92
C GLY A 470 10.76 10.07 19.91
N TYR A 471 10.26 11.06 19.16
CA TYR A 471 9.28 10.83 18.11
C TYR A 471 9.86 10.00 16.96
N LEU A 472 11.13 10.20 16.57
CA LEU A 472 11.79 9.33 15.59
C LEU A 472 11.94 7.89 16.10
N GLN A 473 12.28 7.70 17.38
CA GLN A 473 12.35 6.37 18.00
C GLN A 473 10.97 5.71 18.10
N PHE A 474 9.92 6.49 18.40
CA PHE A 474 8.54 6.02 18.39
C PHE A 474 8.12 5.55 17.00
N LEU A 475 8.39 6.34 15.95
CA LEU A 475 8.09 5.97 14.56
C LEU A 475 8.84 4.70 14.13
N ASP A 476 10.09 4.51 14.54
CA ASP A 476 10.83 3.27 14.30
C ASP A 476 10.16 2.06 14.98
N ARG A 477 9.87 2.15 16.29
CA ARG A 477 9.16 1.07 17.01
C ARG A 477 7.79 0.77 16.42
N LYS A 478 7.05 1.79 15.98
CA LYS A 478 5.76 1.65 15.28
C LYS A 478 5.90 1.00 13.90
N ALA A 479 6.99 1.27 13.18
CA ALA A 479 7.31 0.59 11.92
C ALA A 479 7.67 -0.88 12.14
N VAL A 480 8.52 -1.18 13.14
CA VAL A 480 8.88 -2.54 13.56
C VAL A 480 7.65 -3.32 14.04
N TRP A 481 6.74 -2.68 14.77
CA TRP A 481 5.45 -3.25 15.17
C TRP A 481 4.62 -3.64 13.94
N THR A 482 4.44 -2.70 13.01
CA THR A 482 3.57 -2.86 11.82
C THR A 482 4.12 -3.91 10.83
N PHE A 483 5.43 -3.92 10.57
CA PHE A 483 6.04 -4.79 9.57
C PHE A 483 6.67 -6.06 10.15
N GLY A 484 6.86 -6.14 11.47
CA GLY A 484 7.60 -7.22 12.13
C GLY A 484 6.78 -8.48 12.43
N ASP A 485 5.55 -8.60 11.92
CA ASP A 485 4.66 -9.73 12.15
C ASP A 485 4.15 -10.36 10.85
N GLY A 486 4.73 -11.49 10.48
CA GLY A 486 4.32 -12.31 9.33
C GLY A 486 3.02 -13.09 9.54
N SER A 487 2.50 -13.18 10.77
CA SER A 487 1.13 -13.64 11.05
C SER A 487 0.09 -12.53 10.82
N PHE A 488 0.54 -11.31 10.52
CA PHE A 488 -0.27 -10.11 10.31
C PHE A 488 -1.21 -9.77 11.47
N HIS A 489 -0.83 -10.02 12.73
CA HIS A 489 -1.62 -9.76 13.93
C HIS A 489 -2.88 -10.63 14.04
N SER A 490 -2.81 -11.86 13.54
CA SER A 490 -3.91 -12.81 13.63
C SER A 490 -4.24 -13.16 15.07
N TRP A 491 -5.55 -13.18 15.37
CA TRP A 491 -6.16 -13.40 16.69
C TRP A 491 -5.84 -12.38 17.79
N GLY A 492 -5.01 -11.36 17.52
CA GLY A 492 -4.64 -10.31 18.49
C GLY A 492 -5.75 -9.33 18.89
N GLU A 493 -6.96 -9.49 18.37
CA GLU A 493 -8.03 -8.50 18.38
C GLU A 493 -9.33 -9.11 18.90
N GLY A 494 -10.12 -8.32 19.64
CA GLY A 494 -11.44 -8.73 20.11
C GLY A 494 -11.45 -9.88 21.11
N LEU A 495 -10.38 -10.07 21.89
CA LEU A 495 -10.24 -11.05 22.97
C LEU A 495 -10.44 -12.53 22.57
N LEU A 496 -10.45 -12.89 21.29
CA LEU A 496 -10.63 -14.28 20.85
C LEU A 496 -9.59 -15.23 21.47
N MET A 497 -8.34 -14.79 21.67
CA MET A 497 -7.29 -15.60 22.33
C MET A 497 -7.50 -15.82 23.84
N THR A 498 -8.46 -15.16 24.49
CA THR A 498 -8.79 -15.45 25.90
C THR A 498 -9.91 -16.47 26.04
N GLN A 499 -10.49 -16.96 24.94
CA GLN A 499 -11.52 -18.00 24.93
C GLN A 499 -10.85 -19.38 24.85
N GLN A 500 -11.36 -20.35 25.64
CA GLN A 500 -10.82 -21.72 25.67
C GLN A 500 -11.25 -22.51 24.43
N ASP A 501 -12.55 -22.53 24.14
CA ASP A 501 -13.15 -23.26 23.01
C ASP A 501 -13.96 -22.31 22.09
N PRO A 502 -13.31 -21.44 21.29
CA PRO A 502 -14.00 -20.43 20.49
C PRO A 502 -14.67 -20.97 19.21
N PHE A 503 -14.38 -22.21 18.81
CA PHE A 503 -14.90 -22.79 17.56
C PHE A 503 -15.99 -23.84 17.85
N PRO A 504 -17.16 -23.75 17.19
CA PRO A 504 -18.25 -24.70 17.38
C PRO A 504 -18.05 -26.02 16.60
N ILE A 505 -17.02 -26.10 15.75
CA ILE A 505 -16.73 -27.24 14.88
C ILE A 505 -15.60 -28.07 15.50
N ASN A 506 -15.88 -29.34 15.82
CA ASN A 506 -15.00 -30.19 16.61
C ASN A 506 -14.62 -31.54 15.95
N ASP A 507 -14.80 -31.65 14.63
CA ASP A 507 -14.37 -32.84 13.88
C ASP A 507 -12.83 -32.96 13.85
N ALA A 508 -12.31 -34.19 13.76
CA ALA A 508 -10.87 -34.46 13.92
C ALA A 508 -9.96 -33.63 12.98
N LEU A 509 -10.39 -33.36 11.74
CA LEU A 509 -9.62 -32.53 10.82
C LEU A 509 -9.82 -31.02 11.11
N SER A 510 -10.92 -30.61 11.74
CA SER A 510 -11.11 -29.22 12.16
C SER A 510 -10.24 -28.91 13.36
N ASN A 511 -10.14 -29.82 14.33
CA ASN A 511 -9.27 -29.69 15.50
C ASN A 511 -7.80 -29.55 15.05
N GLU A 512 -7.33 -30.41 14.14
CA GLU A 512 -5.98 -30.31 13.55
C GLU A 512 -5.72 -28.95 12.87
N ILE A 513 -6.71 -28.42 12.12
CA ILE A 513 -6.61 -27.10 11.49
C ILE A 513 -6.56 -26.00 12.56
N GLN A 514 -7.39 -26.08 13.60
CA GLN A 514 -7.43 -25.12 14.70
C GLN A 514 -6.11 -25.14 15.49
N ASP A 515 -5.55 -26.31 15.78
CA ASP A 515 -4.25 -26.47 16.44
C ASP A 515 -3.11 -25.80 15.67
N HIS A 516 -3.18 -25.79 14.34
CA HIS A 516 -2.23 -25.12 13.47
C HIS A 516 -2.51 -23.63 13.24
N MET A 517 -3.77 -23.18 13.28
CA MET A 517 -4.17 -21.86 12.79
C MET A 517 -4.65 -20.88 13.87
N PHE A 518 -5.08 -21.36 15.04
CA PHE A 518 -5.61 -20.53 16.12
C PHE A 518 -4.54 -20.11 17.13
N GLY A 519 -4.68 -18.91 17.71
CA GLY A 519 -3.72 -18.31 18.64
C GLY A 519 -3.24 -19.20 19.79
N ASN A 520 -4.10 -20.07 20.31
CA ASN A 520 -3.80 -20.99 21.43
C ASN A 520 -3.57 -22.45 20.99
N GLY A 521 -3.60 -22.73 19.68
CA GLY A 521 -3.45 -24.08 19.13
C GLY A 521 -2.06 -24.68 19.36
N ALA A 522 -2.00 -25.99 19.59
CA ALA A 522 -0.76 -26.70 19.97
C ALA A 522 0.39 -26.56 18.96
N HIS A 523 0.08 -26.26 17.70
CA HIS A 523 1.04 -26.17 16.59
C HIS A 523 1.13 -24.77 15.97
N TYR A 524 0.36 -23.80 16.46
CA TYR A 524 0.35 -22.42 15.97
C TYR A 524 1.71 -21.72 16.06
N SER A 525 2.53 -22.04 17.07
CA SER A 525 3.92 -21.54 17.18
C SER A 525 4.82 -21.98 16.01
N VAL A 526 4.56 -23.16 15.43
CA VAL A 526 5.27 -23.64 14.23
C VAL A 526 4.79 -22.89 13.00
N THR A 527 3.46 -22.78 12.83
CA THR A 527 2.84 -22.06 11.70
C THR A 527 3.30 -20.59 11.64
N THR A 528 3.24 -19.88 12.77
CA THR A 528 3.70 -18.49 12.89
C THR A 528 5.21 -18.36 12.70
N THR A 529 6.02 -19.33 13.13
CA THR A 529 7.46 -19.36 12.84
C THR A 529 7.72 -19.47 11.34
N VAL A 530 6.96 -20.29 10.59
CA VAL A 530 7.09 -20.41 9.13
C VAL A 530 6.67 -19.12 8.42
N TRP A 531 5.53 -18.53 8.79
CA TRP A 531 5.10 -17.24 8.27
C TRP A 531 6.14 -16.14 8.54
N GLN A 532 6.60 -15.98 9.78
CA GLN A 532 7.60 -14.97 10.13
C GLN A 532 8.91 -15.17 9.34
N SER A 533 9.38 -16.41 9.23
CA SER A 533 10.60 -16.76 8.49
C SER A 533 10.53 -16.33 7.03
N VAL A 534 9.45 -16.72 6.32
CA VAL A 534 9.29 -16.35 4.91
C VAL A 534 8.99 -14.86 4.76
N TRP A 535 8.42 -14.20 5.78
CA TRP A 535 8.03 -12.79 5.71
C TRP A 535 9.26 -11.90 5.75
N LEU A 536 10.19 -12.18 6.67
CA LEU A 536 11.51 -11.54 6.71
C LEU A 536 12.27 -11.73 5.39
N ALA A 537 12.19 -12.92 4.78
CA ALA A 537 12.78 -13.18 3.46
C ALA A 537 12.13 -12.37 2.33
N LEU A 538 10.79 -12.22 2.33
CA LEU A 538 10.09 -11.35 1.37
C LEU A 538 10.45 -9.87 1.58
N LEU A 539 10.45 -9.38 2.82
CA LEU A 539 10.84 -8.01 3.16
C LEU A 539 12.27 -7.70 2.69
N PHE A 540 13.22 -8.63 2.92
CA PHE A 540 14.58 -8.53 2.40
C PHE A 540 14.61 -8.40 0.87
N LEU A 541 13.89 -9.26 0.15
CA LEU A 541 13.82 -9.21 -1.32
C LEU A 541 13.15 -7.94 -1.85
N VAL A 542 12.18 -7.36 -1.13
CA VAL A 542 11.54 -6.09 -1.49
C VAL A 542 12.44 -4.87 -1.21
N ALA A 543 13.31 -4.94 -0.19
CA ALA A 543 14.29 -3.91 0.15
C ALA A 543 15.56 -3.94 -0.73
N LEU A 544 15.96 -5.14 -1.20
CA LEU A 544 17.20 -5.37 -1.96
C LEU A 544 17.45 -4.47 -3.20
N PRO A 545 16.45 -3.95 -3.95
CA PRO A 545 16.64 -2.98 -5.03
C PRO A 545 17.41 -1.70 -4.66
N LEU A 546 17.50 -1.37 -3.36
CA LEU A 546 18.35 -0.29 -2.84
C LEU A 546 19.83 -0.49 -3.23
N LYS A 547 20.30 -1.74 -3.11
CA LYS A 547 21.65 -2.21 -3.45
C LYS A 547 21.72 -2.73 -4.89
N VAL A 548 20.76 -3.56 -5.29
CA VAL A 548 20.72 -4.19 -6.63
C VAL A 548 20.00 -3.27 -7.61
N ARG A 549 20.73 -2.34 -8.21
CA ARG A 549 20.19 -1.32 -9.13
C ARG A 549 19.96 -1.83 -10.56
N SER A 550 19.44 -3.05 -10.69
CA SER A 550 19.07 -3.64 -11.99
C SER A 550 17.97 -2.81 -12.67
N PRO A 551 18.08 -2.47 -13.97
CA PRO A 551 17.02 -1.73 -14.68
C PRO A 551 15.64 -2.39 -14.62
N ARG A 552 15.55 -3.73 -14.48
CA ARG A 552 14.27 -4.44 -14.29
C ARG A 552 13.56 -4.02 -12.99
N LEU A 553 14.34 -3.74 -11.93
CA LEU A 553 13.83 -3.35 -10.63
C LEU A 553 13.41 -1.87 -10.56
N LEU A 554 13.87 -1.05 -11.51
CA LEU A 554 13.64 0.40 -11.58
C LEU A 554 12.60 0.79 -12.65
N THR A 555 11.78 -0.15 -13.11
CA THR A 555 10.70 0.13 -14.07
C THR A 555 9.57 0.95 -13.43
N SER A 556 8.83 1.71 -14.24
CA SER A 556 7.71 2.55 -13.77
C SER A 556 6.61 1.73 -13.06
N ASN A 557 6.37 0.49 -13.48
CA ASN A 557 5.42 -0.40 -12.79
C ASN A 557 5.92 -0.86 -11.42
N ALA A 558 7.24 -1.12 -11.29
CA ALA A 558 7.85 -1.40 -9.99
C ALA A 558 7.91 -0.15 -9.11
N ALA A 559 8.00 1.05 -9.70
CA ALA A 559 7.82 2.31 -8.99
C ALA A 559 6.39 2.44 -8.45
N ILE A 560 5.34 2.23 -9.27
CA ILE A 560 3.93 2.28 -8.84
C ILE A 560 3.67 1.41 -7.60
N MET A 561 4.10 0.14 -7.61
CA MET A 561 3.91 -0.75 -6.45
C MET A 561 4.62 -0.21 -5.20
N ARG A 562 5.87 0.26 -5.32
CA ARG A 562 6.62 0.81 -4.18
C ARG A 562 6.12 2.17 -3.71
N TRP A 563 5.56 3.00 -4.59
CA TRP A 563 4.91 4.27 -4.24
C TRP A 563 3.62 4.02 -3.46
N SER A 564 2.86 2.98 -3.82
CA SER A 564 1.65 2.57 -3.09
C SER A 564 2.01 2.08 -1.69
N LEU A 565 3.05 1.24 -1.59
CA LEU A 565 3.58 0.78 -0.31
C LEU A 565 4.19 1.93 0.51
N LEU A 566 4.86 2.91 -0.12
CA LEU A 566 5.35 4.11 0.57
C LEU A 566 4.20 4.94 1.16
N ALA A 567 3.14 5.17 0.38
CA ALA A 567 1.96 5.90 0.85
C ALA A 567 1.26 5.16 2.00
N LEU A 568 1.15 3.82 1.91
CA LEU A 568 0.68 2.98 3.01
C LEU A 568 1.59 3.10 4.25
N THR A 569 2.91 2.97 4.10
CA THR A 569 3.87 3.11 5.21
C THR A 569 3.74 4.48 5.87
N LEU A 570 3.70 5.57 5.11
CA LEU A 570 3.55 6.92 5.66
C LEU A 570 2.22 7.08 6.41
N PHE A 571 1.11 6.58 5.84
CA PHE A 571 -0.18 6.58 6.53
C PHE A 571 -0.11 5.81 7.86
N LEU A 572 0.41 4.59 7.85
CA LEU A 572 0.57 3.74 9.04
C LEU A 572 1.59 4.28 10.05
N LEU A 573 2.50 5.17 9.65
CA LEU A 573 3.41 5.85 10.58
C LEU A 573 2.70 7.00 11.32
N PHE A 574 1.80 7.74 10.67
CA PHE A 574 1.05 8.82 11.32
C PHE A 574 -0.19 8.32 12.10
N PHE A 575 -1.02 7.49 11.48
CA PHE A 575 -2.32 7.07 12.01
C PHE A 575 -2.26 5.74 12.78
N GLU A 576 -3.36 5.37 13.45
CA GLU A 576 -3.59 4.04 14.03
C GLU A 576 -3.11 2.93 13.09
N THR A 577 -2.33 1.98 13.61
CA THR A 577 -1.73 0.89 12.82
C THR A 577 -1.88 -0.48 13.48
N ARG A 578 -2.14 -1.47 12.63
CA ARG A 578 -2.05 -2.91 12.89
C ARG A 578 -1.27 -3.59 11.74
N PRO A 579 -0.49 -4.65 11.99
CA PRO A 579 0.14 -5.43 10.93
C PRO A 579 -0.82 -5.90 9.83
N ARG A 580 -2.06 -6.26 10.17
CA ARG A 580 -3.11 -6.65 9.19
C ARG A 580 -3.36 -5.62 8.10
N TYR A 581 -3.10 -4.33 8.33
CA TYR A 581 -3.30 -3.29 7.30
C TYR A 581 -2.29 -3.41 6.14
N LEU A 582 -1.23 -4.20 6.28
CA LEU A 582 -0.35 -4.62 5.17
C LEU A 582 -0.97 -5.72 4.31
N TYR A 583 -1.90 -6.53 4.84
CA TYR A 583 -2.50 -7.69 4.16
C TYR A 583 -3.18 -7.28 2.84
N LEU A 584 -3.86 -6.14 2.83
CA LEU A 584 -4.46 -5.50 1.65
C LEU A 584 -3.48 -5.39 0.46
N TYR A 585 -2.19 -5.16 0.74
CA TYR A 585 -1.14 -4.94 -0.24
C TYR A 585 -0.17 -6.12 -0.39
N LEU A 586 -0.44 -7.26 0.25
CA LEU A 586 0.33 -8.50 0.15
C LEU A 586 0.65 -8.94 -1.30
N PRO A 587 -0.26 -8.83 -2.29
CA PRO A 587 0.06 -9.03 -3.70
C PRO A 587 1.25 -8.20 -4.22
N TYR A 588 1.43 -6.96 -3.76
CA TYR A 588 2.53 -6.10 -4.19
C TYR A 588 3.87 -6.55 -3.59
N PHE A 589 3.88 -7.03 -2.33
CA PHE A 589 5.08 -7.64 -1.74
C PHE A 589 5.49 -8.90 -2.52
N VAL A 590 4.53 -9.78 -2.84
CA VAL A 590 4.76 -10.98 -3.67
C VAL A 590 5.32 -10.62 -5.05
N LEU A 591 4.71 -9.64 -5.74
CA LEU A 591 5.17 -9.20 -7.07
C LEU A 591 6.57 -8.57 -7.04
N LEU A 592 6.87 -7.73 -6.04
CA LEU A 592 8.17 -7.08 -5.90
C LEU A 592 9.28 -8.07 -5.52
N ALA A 593 9.03 -9.01 -4.61
CA ALA A 593 9.99 -10.06 -4.28
C ALA A 593 10.26 -10.98 -5.48
N THR A 594 9.21 -11.36 -6.23
CA THR A 594 9.31 -12.15 -7.47
C THR A 594 10.14 -11.42 -8.54
N LEU A 595 9.96 -10.11 -8.68
CA LEU A 595 10.76 -9.27 -9.59
C LEU A 595 12.23 -9.21 -9.16
N THR A 596 12.52 -9.15 -7.85
CA THR A 596 13.88 -9.23 -7.32
C THR A 596 14.54 -10.58 -7.65
N ILE A 597 13.86 -11.71 -7.38
CA ILE A 597 14.42 -13.05 -7.69
C ILE A 597 14.67 -13.20 -9.20
N ASP A 598 13.76 -12.75 -10.07
CA ASP A 598 13.96 -12.72 -11.53
C ASP A 598 15.24 -11.95 -11.92
N ALA A 599 15.41 -10.76 -11.34
CA ALA A 599 16.53 -9.88 -11.66
C ALA A 599 17.88 -10.43 -11.17
N LEU A 600 17.89 -11.20 -10.08
CA LEU A 600 19.08 -11.86 -9.52
C LEU A 600 19.49 -13.12 -10.29
N LEU A 601 18.53 -13.98 -10.63
CA LEU A 601 18.81 -15.25 -11.32
C LEU A 601 19.00 -15.09 -12.82
N ARG A 602 18.44 -14.03 -13.42
CA ARG A 602 18.51 -13.78 -14.86
C ARG A 602 19.00 -12.36 -15.17
N PRO A 603 20.18 -11.94 -14.66
CA PRO A 603 20.78 -10.67 -15.05
C PRO A 603 20.96 -10.66 -16.58
N ARG A 604 20.69 -9.52 -17.23
CA ARG A 604 21.01 -9.41 -18.65
C ARG A 604 22.52 -9.46 -18.82
N SER A 605 22.99 -10.36 -19.69
CA SER A 605 24.24 -10.11 -20.42
C SER A 605 24.10 -8.77 -21.13
N ALA A 606 25.13 -7.93 -21.01
CA ALA A 606 25.14 -6.61 -21.63
C ALA A 606 25.53 -6.71 -23.11
N GLN A 607 24.67 -7.32 -23.95
CA GLN A 607 24.75 -7.24 -25.41
C GLN A 607 23.49 -7.82 -26.08
N THR A 608 22.66 -6.96 -26.66
CA THR A 608 21.99 -7.20 -27.96
C THR A 608 21.46 -5.88 -28.52
N THR A 609 22.36 -5.08 -29.09
CA THR A 609 22.04 -4.33 -30.30
C THR A 609 21.64 -5.36 -31.35
N GLY A 610 20.34 -5.45 -31.61
CA GLY A 610 19.76 -6.57 -32.34
C GLY A 610 18.30 -6.30 -32.68
N ILE A 611 18.03 -5.16 -33.32
CA ILE A 611 16.77 -4.94 -34.00
C ILE A 611 16.77 -5.90 -35.19
N THR A 612 16.18 -7.08 -35.00
CA THR A 612 15.75 -7.92 -36.11
C THR A 612 14.76 -7.10 -36.93
N LYS A 613 15.21 -6.65 -38.11
CA LYS A 613 14.35 -6.05 -39.12
C LYS A 613 13.19 -7.01 -39.36
N VAL A 614 11.98 -6.61 -38.99
CA VAL A 614 10.77 -7.27 -39.49
C VAL A 614 10.79 -7.12 -41.00
N HIS A 615 10.67 -8.23 -41.73
CA HIS A 615 10.60 -8.20 -43.19
C HIS A 615 9.44 -7.29 -43.62
N SER A 616 9.78 -6.22 -44.33
CA SER A 616 8.86 -5.55 -45.25
C SER A 616 8.46 -6.54 -46.34
N PRO A 617 7.16 -6.73 -46.66
CA PRO A 617 6.76 -7.45 -47.86
C PRO A 617 7.34 -6.74 -49.08
N GLN A 618 7.95 -7.48 -50.01
CA GLN A 618 8.28 -6.92 -51.31
C GLN A 618 6.99 -6.60 -52.08
N PRO A 619 6.93 -5.48 -52.84
CA PRO A 619 5.86 -5.28 -53.80
C PRO A 619 5.99 -6.31 -54.92
N SER A 620 4.90 -6.99 -55.23
CA SER A 620 4.81 -7.89 -56.39
C SER A 620 4.92 -7.08 -57.68
N GLY A 621 6.09 -7.10 -58.30
CA GLY A 621 6.28 -6.58 -59.65
C GLY A 621 5.50 -7.43 -60.65
N ILE A 622 4.52 -6.81 -61.32
CA ILE A 622 3.86 -7.41 -62.48
C ILE A 622 4.83 -7.32 -63.66
N GLN A 623 5.18 -8.47 -64.24
CA GLN A 623 5.73 -8.52 -65.59
C GLN A 623 4.58 -8.76 -66.58
N GLN A 624 4.27 -7.74 -67.36
CA GLN A 624 3.84 -7.81 -68.75
C GLN A 624 4.67 -6.79 -69.53
#